data_AF-A0A6C0UK87-F1
#
_entry.id   AF-A0A6C0UK87-F1
#
_cell.length_a   1.000
_cell.length_b   1.000
_cell.length_c   1.000
_cell.angle_alpha   90.00
_cell.angle_beta   90.00
_cell.angle_gamma   90.00
#
_symmetry.space_group_name_H-M   'P 1'
#
loop_
_entity.id
_entity.type
_entity.pdbx_description
1 polymer ?
#
loop_
_entity_poly.entity_id
_entity_poly.type
_entity_poly.pdbx_seq_one_letter_code
_entity_poly.pdbx_strand_id
1 'polypeptide(L)'
;MVVNATLDAAVFLLLLGAAVVGLTTADAGPQPTLDDGRSDAVANVLATSTATVNYSLSPGARRANESGADFRRTSGPEFERTTHGSLAGLLARVTVGTAGFDGTPVTHARDDFRSSVREAITARLVPTGLRIDAVWRPYPDAPVEGHVAVGASPPQSAATDAATLTIPTRTQSLPANETDDFEPLSNAVAAQTIETVAPASRTRLALRGDPPVSTLVRYRYARLAEALNVSVEDPIADADTDIANQRLADALAPRVESDLRARYDSPADAAAAVSVSEVRIVVRTWGDESEGGR
;
A
#
# COMPACT_ATOMS: atom_id res chain seq x y z
N MET A 1 38.48 -40.06 -19.02
CA MET A 1 37.48 -40.85 -18.27
C MET A 1 36.23 -39.99 -18.16
N VAL A 2 35.28 -40.20 -19.07
CA VAL A 2 34.07 -39.38 -19.21
C VAL A 2 33.09 -39.85 -18.14
N VAL A 3 32.93 -39.05 -17.09
CA VAL A 3 32.00 -39.32 -15.99
C VAL A 3 30.62 -38.81 -16.39
N ASN A 4 29.90 -39.67 -17.09
CA ASN A 4 28.48 -40.00 -16.96
C ASN A 4 27.44 -38.88 -16.63
N ALA A 5 27.37 -37.82 -17.43
CA ALA A 5 26.26 -36.85 -17.38
C ALA A 5 24.89 -37.47 -17.72
N THR A 6 24.87 -38.58 -18.45
CA THR A 6 23.66 -39.35 -18.81
C THR A 6 23.07 -40.17 -17.67
N LEU A 7 23.88 -40.53 -16.67
CA LEU A 7 23.38 -41.27 -15.51
C LEU A 7 22.66 -40.34 -14.51
N ASP A 8 23.11 -39.08 -14.42
CA ASP A 8 22.54 -38.08 -13.50
C ASP A 8 21.14 -37.62 -13.97
N ALA A 9 20.96 -37.46 -15.28
CA ALA A 9 19.64 -37.16 -15.87
C ALA A 9 18.62 -38.29 -15.68
N ALA A 10 19.06 -39.55 -15.67
CA ALA A 10 18.19 -40.71 -15.49
C ALA A 10 17.73 -40.87 -14.02
N VAL A 11 18.61 -40.59 -13.06
CA VAL A 11 18.26 -40.61 -11.62
C VAL A 11 17.33 -39.43 -11.28
N PHE A 12 17.55 -38.26 -11.87
CA PHE A 12 16.68 -37.09 -11.66
C PHE A 12 15.25 -37.33 -12.20
N LEU A 13 15.12 -37.97 -13.36
CA LEU A 13 13.81 -38.34 -13.91
C LEU A 13 13.13 -39.48 -13.13
N LEU A 14 13.89 -40.40 -12.54
CA LEU A 14 13.35 -41.44 -11.65
C LEU A 14 12.80 -40.85 -10.34
N LEU A 15 13.48 -39.85 -9.77
CA LEU A 15 13.00 -39.13 -8.58
C LEU A 15 11.78 -38.27 -8.88
N LEU A 16 11.70 -37.66 -10.07
CA LEU A 16 10.52 -36.91 -10.52
C LEU A 16 9.31 -37.83 -10.78
N GLY A 17 9.55 -39.07 -11.23
CA GLY A 17 8.49 -40.07 -11.43
C GLY A 17 7.92 -40.65 -10.12
N ALA A 18 8.75 -40.82 -9.09
CA ALA A 18 8.32 -41.33 -7.79
C ALA A 18 7.49 -40.31 -6.97
N ALA A 19 7.61 -39.01 -7.25
CA ALA A 19 6.79 -37.97 -6.61
C ALA A 19 5.36 -37.87 -7.18
N VAL A 20 5.09 -38.46 -8.35
CA VAL A 20 3.78 -38.35 -9.05
C VAL A 20 2.83 -39.52 -8.75
N VAL A 21 3.28 -40.55 -8.02
CA VAL A 21 2.47 -41.77 -7.77
C VAL A 21 1.99 -41.89 -6.31
N GLY A 22 2.24 -40.87 -5.47
CA GLY A 22 1.97 -40.90 -4.03
C GLY A 22 0.75 -40.12 -3.53
N LEU A 23 -0.26 -39.84 -4.36
CA LEU A 23 -1.49 -39.18 -3.89
C LEU A 23 -2.74 -39.91 -4.39
N THR A 24 -3.03 -41.06 -3.80
CA THR A 24 -4.38 -41.63 -3.84
C THR A 24 -4.85 -41.90 -2.42
N THR A 25 -6.10 -41.48 -2.17
CA THR A 25 -6.95 -41.74 -0.99
C THR A 25 -6.72 -40.85 0.24
N ALA A 26 -7.27 -39.65 0.18
CA ALA A 26 -7.82 -38.97 1.36
C ALA A 26 -9.33 -38.85 1.16
N ASP A 27 -10.09 -39.15 2.21
CA ASP A 27 -11.54 -39.22 2.26
C ASP A 27 -12.25 -38.06 1.55
N ALA A 28 -13.30 -38.40 0.79
CA ALA A 28 -14.25 -37.45 0.24
C ALA A 28 -15.08 -36.84 1.40
N GLY A 29 -14.56 -35.77 2.00
CA GLY A 29 -15.35 -34.78 2.71
C GLY A 29 -16.31 -34.05 1.76
N PRO A 30 -17.26 -33.26 2.27
CA PRO A 30 -18.26 -32.57 1.46
C PRO A 30 -17.59 -31.80 0.31
N GLN A 31 -18.13 -31.93 -0.92
CA GLN A 31 -17.56 -31.27 -2.09
C GLN A 31 -17.49 -29.75 -1.87
N PRO A 32 -16.34 -29.09 -2.13
CA PRO A 32 -16.23 -27.65 -2.01
C PRO A 32 -17.17 -27.00 -3.03
N THR A 33 -18.10 -26.20 -2.53
CA THR A 33 -18.97 -25.33 -3.32
C THR A 33 -18.39 -23.92 -3.28
N LEU A 34 -18.09 -23.39 -4.46
CA LEU A 34 -17.11 -22.33 -4.77
C LEU A 34 -15.71 -22.92 -5.05
N ASP A 35 -14.99 -22.29 -5.98
CA ASP A 35 -13.63 -22.64 -6.37
C ASP A 35 -12.67 -22.30 -5.20
N ASP A 36 -12.69 -23.14 -4.16
CA ASP A 36 -11.90 -23.03 -2.94
C ASP A 36 -10.42 -22.83 -3.31
N GLY A 37 -9.89 -21.62 -3.06
CA GLY A 37 -8.51 -21.25 -3.37
C GLY A 37 -8.34 -20.26 -4.54
N ARG A 38 -9.42 -19.80 -5.18
CA ARG A 38 -9.32 -18.73 -6.20
C ARG A 38 -8.76 -17.42 -5.61
N SER A 39 -9.18 -17.04 -4.39
CA SER A 39 -8.68 -15.82 -3.75
C SER A 39 -7.18 -15.95 -3.41
N ASP A 40 -6.75 -17.11 -2.93
CA ASP A 40 -5.34 -17.45 -2.67
C ASP A 40 -4.50 -17.46 -3.95
N ALA A 41 -5.02 -18.03 -5.04
CA ALA A 41 -4.35 -18.01 -6.34
C ALA A 41 -4.12 -16.57 -6.84
N VAL A 42 -5.14 -15.71 -6.70
CA VAL A 42 -5.00 -14.28 -7.04
C VAL A 42 -4.00 -13.58 -6.12
N ALA A 43 -4.04 -13.84 -4.81
CA ALA A 43 -3.07 -13.30 -3.86
C ALA A 43 -1.64 -13.72 -4.21
N ASN A 44 -1.44 -14.98 -4.58
CA ASN A 44 -0.15 -15.50 -5.04
C ASN A 44 0.32 -14.81 -6.32
N VAL A 45 -0.56 -14.56 -7.29
CA VAL A 45 -0.23 -13.79 -8.50
C VAL A 45 0.19 -12.36 -8.13
N LEU A 46 -0.53 -11.68 -7.22
CA LEU A 46 -0.16 -10.34 -6.78
C LEU A 46 1.22 -10.29 -6.12
N ALA A 47 1.54 -11.28 -5.30
CA ALA A 47 2.80 -11.36 -4.57
C ALA A 47 3.99 -11.66 -5.49
N THR A 48 3.81 -12.58 -6.46
CA THR A 48 4.91 -13.13 -7.27
C THR A 48 5.09 -12.47 -8.63
N SER A 49 4.03 -11.88 -9.19
CA SER A 49 4.11 -11.22 -10.50
C SER A 49 4.70 -9.83 -10.39
N THR A 50 5.67 -9.53 -11.26
CA THR A 50 6.26 -8.19 -11.38
C THR A 50 5.71 -7.44 -12.57
N ALA A 51 5.66 -6.11 -12.47
CA ALA A 51 5.32 -5.22 -13.59
C ALA A 51 6.26 -4.01 -13.61
N THR A 52 6.48 -3.49 -14.82
CA THR A 52 7.05 -2.15 -15.03
C THR A 52 5.90 -1.22 -15.39
N VAL A 53 5.77 -0.14 -14.63
CA VAL A 53 4.70 0.84 -14.78
C VAL A 53 5.32 2.18 -15.15
N ASN A 54 4.90 2.69 -16.31
CA ASN A 54 5.19 4.05 -16.75
C ASN A 54 4.01 4.93 -16.36
N TYR A 55 4.29 6.11 -15.83
CA TYR A 55 3.28 7.07 -15.40
C TYR A 55 3.83 8.49 -15.43
N SER A 56 2.95 9.48 -15.53
CA SER A 56 3.27 10.89 -15.57
C SER A 56 2.85 11.59 -14.28
N LEU A 57 3.69 12.51 -13.80
CA LEU A 57 3.33 13.42 -12.70
C LEU A 57 2.45 14.60 -13.17
N SER A 58 2.26 14.74 -14.48
CA SER A 58 1.57 15.89 -15.10
C SER A 58 0.15 16.13 -14.59
N PRO A 59 -0.72 15.11 -14.41
CA PRO A 59 -2.08 15.35 -13.91
C PRO A 59 -2.09 15.97 -12.51
N GLY A 60 -1.22 15.51 -11.62
CA GLY A 60 -1.09 16.07 -10.28
C GLY A 60 -0.44 17.44 -10.25
N ALA A 61 0.52 17.70 -11.14
CA ALA A 61 1.13 19.02 -11.28
C ALA A 61 0.13 20.07 -11.78
N ARG A 62 -0.76 19.72 -12.71
CA ARG A 62 -1.86 20.61 -13.15
C ARG A 62 -2.76 21.01 -11.99
N ARG A 63 -3.24 20.02 -11.21
CA ARG A 63 -4.09 20.30 -10.04
C ARG A 63 -3.39 21.11 -8.97
N ALA A 64 -2.11 20.81 -8.71
CA ALA A 64 -1.32 21.59 -7.75
C ALA A 64 -1.16 23.04 -8.22
N ASN A 65 -0.92 23.26 -9.51
CA ASN A 65 -0.84 24.60 -10.10
C ASN A 65 -2.16 25.37 -10.00
N GLU A 66 -3.29 24.70 -10.26
CA GLU A 66 -4.64 25.27 -10.06
C GLU A 66 -4.90 25.65 -8.59
N SER A 67 -4.22 24.97 -7.65
CA SER A 67 -4.29 25.22 -6.20
C SER A 67 -3.20 26.20 -5.71
N GLY A 68 -2.50 26.88 -6.62
CA GLY A 68 -1.53 27.94 -6.30
C GLY A 68 -0.06 27.52 -6.21
N ALA A 69 0.29 26.27 -6.51
CA ALA A 69 1.70 25.87 -6.60
C ALA A 69 2.37 26.47 -7.85
N ASP A 70 3.59 27.00 -7.70
CA ASP A 70 4.31 27.66 -8.80
C ASP A 70 4.99 26.66 -9.74
N PHE A 71 4.28 26.28 -10.81
CA PHE A 71 4.82 25.48 -11.90
C PHE A 71 5.01 26.33 -13.16
N ARG A 72 6.26 26.42 -13.66
CA ARG A 72 6.54 27.00 -14.98
C ARG A 72 5.88 26.24 -16.14
N ARG A 73 5.75 24.92 -15.96
CA ARG A 73 5.11 23.97 -16.87
C ARG A 73 4.56 22.82 -16.05
N THR A 74 3.50 22.19 -16.51
CA THR A 74 2.79 21.12 -15.80
C THR A 74 2.77 19.80 -16.59
N SER A 75 3.55 19.73 -17.66
CA SER A 75 3.76 18.52 -18.48
C SER A 75 5.09 18.58 -19.22
N GLY A 76 5.58 17.41 -19.64
CA GLY A 76 6.84 17.25 -20.36
C GLY A 76 7.61 15.99 -19.93
N PRO A 77 8.72 15.66 -20.60
CA PRO A 77 9.52 14.48 -20.28
C PRO A 77 10.01 14.42 -18.83
N GLU A 78 10.26 15.57 -18.20
CA GLU A 78 10.65 15.68 -16.80
C GLU A 78 9.54 15.27 -15.80
N PHE A 79 8.30 15.08 -16.26
CA PHE A 79 7.17 14.54 -15.48
C PHE A 79 7.04 13.03 -15.62
N GLU A 80 7.66 12.41 -16.62
CA GLU A 80 7.55 10.98 -16.88
C GLU A 80 8.37 10.17 -15.90
N ARG A 81 7.77 9.11 -15.37
CA ARG A 81 8.37 8.25 -14.36
C ARG A 81 8.15 6.80 -14.74
N THR A 82 9.12 5.97 -14.38
CA THR A 82 9.03 4.52 -14.50
C THR A 82 9.30 3.91 -13.14
N THR A 83 8.55 2.89 -12.78
CA THR A 83 8.84 2.09 -11.60
C THR A 83 8.57 0.62 -11.85
N HIS A 84 9.31 -0.23 -11.14
CA HIS A 84 9.23 -1.67 -11.25
C HIS A 84 9.06 -2.29 -9.86
N GLY A 85 8.34 -3.41 -9.78
CA GLY A 85 8.15 -4.17 -8.55
C GLY A 85 7.09 -5.25 -8.71
N SER A 86 6.83 -6.00 -7.63
CA SER A 86 5.67 -6.90 -7.57
C SER A 86 4.36 -6.11 -7.63
N LEU A 87 3.29 -6.71 -8.15
CA LEU A 87 1.98 -6.05 -8.19
C LEU A 87 1.50 -5.65 -6.79
N ALA A 88 1.67 -6.52 -5.80
CA ALA A 88 1.36 -6.21 -4.41
C ALA A 88 2.19 -5.04 -3.86
N GLY A 89 3.50 -4.99 -4.15
CA GLY A 89 4.38 -3.91 -3.73
C GLY A 89 4.09 -2.58 -4.45
N LEU A 90 3.68 -2.63 -5.71
CA LEU A 90 3.23 -1.46 -6.47
C LEU A 90 1.90 -0.95 -5.92
N LEU A 91 0.94 -1.84 -5.67
CA LEU A 91 -0.35 -1.50 -5.09
C LEU A 91 -0.18 -0.88 -3.71
N ALA A 92 0.64 -1.48 -2.83
CA ALA A 92 0.97 -0.92 -1.52
C ALA A 92 1.57 0.50 -1.60
N ARG A 93 2.48 0.73 -2.55
CA ARG A 93 3.07 2.05 -2.78
C ARG A 93 2.04 3.08 -3.24
N VAL A 94 1.10 2.69 -4.10
CA VAL A 94 0.01 3.57 -4.52
C VAL A 94 -0.90 3.86 -3.33
N THR A 95 -1.24 2.86 -2.52
CA THR A 95 -2.10 3.02 -1.33
C THR A 95 -1.53 4.03 -0.34
N VAL A 96 -0.24 3.94 0.00
CA VAL A 96 0.40 4.99 0.82
C VAL A 96 0.40 6.34 0.09
N GLY A 97 0.57 6.32 -1.24
CA GLY A 97 0.55 7.53 -2.06
C GLY A 97 -0.81 8.23 -2.18
N THR A 98 -1.92 7.55 -1.84
CA THR A 98 -3.27 8.13 -1.75
C THR A 98 -3.64 8.56 -0.34
N ALA A 99 -2.72 8.44 0.62
CA ALA A 99 -2.93 8.85 1.99
C ALA A 99 -3.49 10.29 2.07
N GLY A 100 -4.51 10.45 2.89
CA GLY A 100 -5.31 11.65 2.98
C GLY A 100 -5.95 11.80 4.35
N PHE A 101 -6.44 13.00 4.64
CA PHE A 101 -7.23 13.28 5.84
C PHE A 101 -8.71 13.25 5.47
N ASP A 102 -9.52 12.54 6.27
CA ASP A 102 -10.98 12.47 6.12
C ASP A 102 -11.41 12.14 4.67
N GLY A 103 -10.72 11.18 4.04
CA GLY A 103 -10.98 10.73 2.67
C GLY A 103 -10.45 11.62 1.54
N THR A 104 -9.81 12.75 1.87
CA THR A 104 -9.22 13.68 0.90
C THR A 104 -7.71 13.45 0.78
N PRO A 105 -7.20 12.96 -0.37
CA PRO A 105 -5.77 12.73 -0.55
C PRO A 105 -4.95 14.01 -0.35
N VAL A 106 -3.79 13.90 0.30
CA VAL A 106 -2.88 15.05 0.52
C VAL A 106 -2.47 15.67 -0.82
N THR A 107 -2.22 14.83 -1.83
CA THR A 107 -1.87 15.27 -3.18
C THR A 107 -2.44 14.35 -4.24
N HIS A 108 -2.66 14.88 -5.45
CA HIS A 108 -3.02 14.10 -6.65
C HIS A 108 -1.82 13.74 -7.53
N ALA A 109 -0.59 13.91 -7.03
CA ALA A 109 0.65 13.62 -7.77
C ALA A 109 0.80 12.16 -8.19
N ARG A 110 0.01 11.25 -7.61
CA ARG A 110 0.08 9.79 -7.83
C ARG A 110 -1.13 9.23 -8.57
N ASP A 111 -2.05 10.07 -9.05
CA ASP A 111 -3.27 9.60 -9.71
C ASP A 111 -2.99 8.76 -10.95
N ASP A 112 -2.02 9.18 -11.77
CA ASP A 112 -1.63 8.42 -12.97
C ASP A 112 -0.94 7.10 -12.59
N PHE A 113 -0.04 7.14 -11.59
CA PHE A 113 0.58 5.93 -11.06
C PHE A 113 -0.46 4.92 -10.54
N ARG A 114 -1.53 5.40 -9.88
CA ARG A 114 -2.65 4.57 -9.46
C ARG A 114 -3.34 3.92 -10.64
N SER A 115 -3.71 4.70 -11.66
CA SER A 115 -4.38 4.18 -12.85
C SER A 115 -3.53 3.12 -13.56
N SER A 116 -2.25 3.40 -13.79
CA SER A 116 -1.36 2.46 -14.49
C SER A 116 -1.08 1.18 -13.69
N VAL A 117 -1.06 1.23 -12.35
CA VAL A 117 -0.99 0.02 -11.51
C VAL A 117 -2.28 -0.80 -11.61
N ARG A 118 -3.45 -0.15 -11.60
CA ARG A 118 -4.74 -0.85 -11.80
C ARG A 118 -4.77 -1.55 -13.15
N GLU A 119 -4.35 -0.87 -14.21
CA GLU A 119 -4.23 -1.44 -15.55
C GLU A 119 -3.29 -2.65 -15.58
N ALA A 120 -2.12 -2.56 -14.94
CA ALA A 120 -1.16 -3.66 -14.85
C ALA A 120 -1.69 -4.88 -14.10
N ILE A 121 -2.59 -4.68 -13.12
CA ILE A 121 -3.29 -5.74 -12.39
C ILE A 121 -4.37 -6.36 -13.27
N THR A 122 -5.24 -5.55 -13.89
CA THR A 122 -6.31 -6.04 -14.76
C THR A 122 -5.80 -6.72 -16.03
N ALA A 123 -4.58 -6.40 -16.48
CA ALA A 123 -3.93 -7.10 -17.58
C ALA A 123 -3.49 -8.54 -17.23
N ARG A 124 -3.41 -8.88 -15.93
CA ARG A 124 -2.99 -10.20 -15.44
C ARG A 124 -4.11 -11.01 -14.80
N LEU A 125 -5.14 -10.32 -14.31
CA LEU A 125 -6.26 -10.94 -13.58
C LEU A 125 -7.56 -10.67 -14.32
N VAL A 126 -8.41 -11.70 -14.42
CA VAL A 126 -9.79 -11.54 -14.89
C VAL A 126 -10.59 -10.83 -13.80
N PRO A 127 -11.11 -9.61 -14.03
CA PRO A 127 -11.74 -8.81 -12.97
C PRO A 127 -13.17 -9.26 -12.61
N THR A 128 -13.77 -10.18 -13.36
CA THR A 128 -15.12 -10.70 -13.08
C THR A 128 -15.11 -11.54 -11.81
N GLY A 129 -15.99 -11.23 -10.87
CA GLY A 129 -16.05 -11.93 -9.59
C GLY A 129 -14.84 -11.67 -8.70
N LEU A 130 -14.17 -10.52 -8.85
CA LEU A 130 -12.94 -10.18 -8.13
C LEU A 130 -13.00 -8.75 -7.58
N ARG A 131 -12.60 -8.61 -6.32
CA ARG A 131 -12.35 -7.35 -5.63
C ARG A 131 -10.99 -7.41 -4.93
N ILE A 132 -10.17 -6.40 -5.11
CA ILE A 132 -8.92 -6.22 -4.36
C ILE A 132 -9.00 -4.88 -3.65
N ASP A 133 -8.91 -4.87 -2.33
CA ASP A 133 -8.87 -3.67 -1.51
C ASP A 133 -7.52 -3.60 -0.80
N ALA A 134 -6.74 -2.57 -1.12
CA ALA A 134 -5.50 -2.26 -0.42
C ALA A 134 -5.71 -1.05 0.49
N VAL A 135 -5.48 -1.23 1.78
CA VAL A 135 -5.70 -0.23 2.83
C VAL A 135 -4.40 -0.03 3.61
N TRP A 136 -4.01 1.22 3.79
CA TRP A 136 -3.00 1.64 4.73
C TRP A 136 -3.64 2.57 5.76
N ARG A 137 -3.52 2.22 7.05
CA ARG A 137 -3.98 3.05 8.16
C ARG A 137 -3.09 2.80 9.38
N PRO A 138 -2.62 3.86 10.07
CA PRO A 138 -1.83 3.76 11.29
C PRO A 138 -2.45 2.89 12.39
N TYR A 139 -3.76 2.99 12.55
CA TYR A 139 -4.59 2.23 13.48
C TYR A 139 -6.04 2.23 12.94
N PRO A 140 -6.96 1.42 13.49
CA PRO A 140 -8.37 1.44 13.09
C PRO A 140 -8.99 2.86 13.15
N ASP A 141 -9.70 3.25 12.10
CA ASP A 141 -10.30 4.57 11.88
C ASP A 141 -9.36 5.77 12.13
N ALA A 142 -8.06 5.58 11.87
CA ALA A 142 -7.11 6.67 11.91
C ALA A 142 -7.54 7.81 10.97
N PRO A 143 -7.29 9.07 11.35
CA PRO A 143 -7.70 10.23 10.56
C PRO A 143 -6.93 10.34 9.23
N VAL A 144 -5.77 9.69 9.17
CA VAL A 144 -4.96 9.56 7.97
C VAL A 144 -5.06 8.14 7.46
N GLU A 145 -5.60 7.96 6.27
CA GLU A 145 -5.67 6.65 5.63
C GLU A 145 -5.44 6.74 4.13
N GLY A 146 -5.00 5.63 3.54
CA GLY A 146 -4.89 5.45 2.10
C GLY A 146 -5.65 4.21 1.67
N HIS A 147 -6.41 4.33 0.58
CA HIS A 147 -7.17 3.22 0.00
C HIS A 147 -7.03 3.16 -1.52
N VAL A 148 -6.92 1.94 -2.04
CA VAL A 148 -7.02 1.65 -3.47
C VAL A 148 -7.82 0.37 -3.66
N ALA A 149 -8.83 0.46 -4.51
CA ALA A 149 -9.63 -0.68 -4.96
C ALA A 149 -9.35 -1.09 -6.41
N VAL A 150 -9.43 -2.38 -6.72
CA VAL A 150 -9.46 -2.94 -8.08
C VAL A 150 -10.64 -3.90 -8.19
N GLY A 151 -11.40 -3.82 -9.28
CA GLY A 151 -12.57 -4.67 -9.50
C GLY A 151 -13.86 -4.17 -8.82
N ALA A 152 -14.96 -4.86 -9.12
CA ALA A 152 -16.29 -4.51 -8.63
C ALA A 152 -16.46 -4.87 -7.14
N SER A 153 -17.43 -4.28 -6.45
CA SER A 153 -17.81 -4.78 -5.13
C SER A 153 -18.63 -6.06 -5.26
N PRO A 154 -18.50 -7.02 -4.32
CA PRO A 154 -19.33 -8.22 -4.32
C PRO A 154 -20.82 -7.83 -4.16
N PRO A 155 -21.74 -8.54 -4.85
CA PRO A 155 -23.16 -8.45 -4.55
C PRO A 155 -23.44 -8.79 -3.08
N GLN A 156 -24.48 -8.19 -2.49
CA GLN A 156 -24.78 -8.37 -1.06
C GLN A 156 -25.14 -9.82 -0.69
N SER A 157 -25.67 -10.60 -1.63
CA SER A 157 -26.03 -12.01 -1.44
C SER A 157 -24.91 -12.99 -1.77
N ALA A 158 -23.83 -12.53 -2.43
CA ALA A 158 -22.80 -13.43 -2.92
C ALA A 158 -21.96 -13.98 -1.77
N ALA A 159 -21.83 -15.30 -1.70
CA ALA A 159 -20.81 -15.93 -0.89
C ALA A 159 -19.43 -15.55 -1.45
N THR A 160 -18.56 -15.02 -0.59
CA THR A 160 -17.22 -14.57 -0.96
C THR A 160 -16.15 -15.42 -0.31
N ASP A 161 -15.15 -15.82 -1.08
CA ASP A 161 -13.87 -16.32 -0.60
C ASP A 161 -12.87 -15.17 -0.48
N ALA A 162 -11.97 -15.20 0.51
CA ALA A 162 -11.05 -14.09 0.76
C ALA A 162 -9.66 -14.52 1.23
N ALA A 163 -8.65 -13.88 0.64
CA ALA A 163 -7.25 -14.01 1.02
C ALA A 163 -6.66 -12.65 1.40
N THR A 164 -5.71 -12.62 2.33
CA THR A 164 -5.07 -11.38 2.81
C THR A 164 -3.56 -11.42 2.61
N LEU A 165 -3.00 -10.33 2.09
CA LEU A 165 -1.56 -10.08 2.04
C LEU A 165 -1.23 -8.87 2.90
N THR A 166 -0.14 -8.98 3.67
CA THR A 166 0.45 -7.86 4.40
C THR A 166 1.75 -7.47 3.72
N ILE A 167 1.82 -6.22 3.26
CA ILE A 167 3.00 -5.69 2.57
C ILE A 167 3.67 -4.66 3.48
N PRO A 168 4.93 -4.84 3.88
CA PRO A 168 5.61 -3.86 4.70
C PRO A 168 5.76 -2.54 3.94
N THR A 169 5.52 -1.43 4.64
CA THR A 169 6.00 -0.13 4.22
C THR A 169 7.51 -0.05 4.47
N ARG A 170 8.13 1.10 4.19
CA ARG A 170 9.57 1.29 4.44
C ARG A 170 9.88 1.85 5.82
N THR A 171 8.87 1.90 6.67
CA THR A 171 8.93 2.42 8.03
C THR A 171 9.08 1.24 8.98
N GLN A 172 9.86 1.43 10.05
CA GLN A 172 10.06 0.38 11.05
C GLN A 172 8.78 0.16 11.86
N SER A 173 8.49 -1.09 12.24
CA SER A 173 7.37 -1.41 13.13
C SER A 173 7.63 -0.86 14.53
N LEU A 174 6.61 -0.31 15.17
CA LEU A 174 6.62 0.04 16.59
C LEU A 174 6.54 -1.26 17.41
N PRO A 175 7.44 -1.52 18.37
CA PRO A 175 7.29 -2.67 19.26
C PRO A 175 6.04 -2.52 20.15
N ALA A 176 5.30 -3.61 20.36
CA ALA A 176 4.05 -3.59 21.13
C ALA A 176 4.23 -3.18 22.62
N ASN A 177 5.46 -3.20 23.12
CA ASN A 177 5.85 -2.83 24.47
C ASN A 177 6.67 -1.52 24.52
N GLU A 178 6.55 -0.67 23.50
CA GLU A 178 7.35 0.56 23.40
C GLU A 178 7.10 1.53 24.57
N THR A 179 5.89 1.48 25.15
CA THR A 179 5.48 2.42 26.19
C THR A 179 4.32 1.88 27.00
N ASP A 180 4.34 2.18 28.30
CA ASP A 180 3.24 1.92 29.24
C ASP A 180 2.24 3.10 29.31
N ASP A 181 2.44 4.13 28.49
CA ASP A 181 1.66 5.37 28.44
C ASP A 181 1.18 5.70 27.02
N PHE A 182 -0.01 6.31 26.91
CA PHE A 182 -0.60 6.72 25.63
C PHE A 182 0.15 7.87 24.95
N GLU A 183 0.71 8.81 25.71
CA GLU A 183 1.37 10.00 25.15
C GLU A 183 2.64 9.65 24.35
N PRO A 184 3.61 8.87 24.87
CA PRO A 184 4.74 8.42 24.07
C PRO A 184 4.30 7.56 22.88
N LEU A 185 3.24 6.76 23.02
CA LEU A 185 2.72 5.91 21.94
C LEU A 185 2.20 6.77 20.80
N SER A 186 1.37 7.77 21.11
CA SER A 186 0.79 8.67 20.12
C SER A 186 1.86 9.48 19.40
N ASN A 187 2.91 9.92 20.12
CA ASN A 187 4.04 10.62 19.52
C ASN A 187 4.78 9.72 18.52
N ALA A 188 5.06 8.47 18.90
CA ALA A 188 5.73 7.52 18.03
C ALA A 188 4.89 7.16 16.79
N VAL A 189 3.58 6.90 16.98
CA VAL A 189 2.63 6.64 15.90
C VAL A 189 2.52 7.83 14.95
N ALA A 190 2.43 9.05 15.48
CA ALA A 190 2.36 10.27 14.66
C ALA A 190 3.64 10.47 13.84
N ALA A 191 4.82 10.33 14.46
CA ALA A 191 6.10 10.45 13.79
C ALA A 191 6.24 9.43 12.64
N GLN A 192 5.89 8.16 12.89
CA GLN A 192 5.93 7.14 11.85
C GLN A 192 4.89 7.34 10.76
N THR A 193 3.71 7.87 11.10
CA THR A 193 2.67 8.21 10.12
C THR A 193 3.21 9.26 9.15
N ILE A 194 3.80 10.34 9.68
CA ILE A 194 4.41 11.40 8.87
C ILE A 194 5.59 10.88 8.04
N GLU A 195 6.47 10.06 8.61
CA GLU A 195 7.58 9.46 7.87
C GLU A 195 7.10 8.54 6.73
N THR A 196 5.97 7.86 6.92
CA THR A 196 5.39 6.99 5.88
C THR A 196 4.82 7.81 4.71
N VAL A 197 4.12 8.91 4.98
CA VAL A 197 3.48 9.75 3.94
C VAL A 197 4.43 10.78 3.30
N ALA A 198 5.44 11.23 4.05
CA ALA A 198 6.44 12.21 3.65
C ALA A 198 7.85 11.83 4.15
N PRO A 199 8.49 10.79 3.56
CA PRO A 199 9.75 10.26 4.09
C PRO A 199 10.88 11.31 4.05
N ALA A 200 11.38 11.73 5.22
CA ALA A 200 12.22 12.92 5.39
C ALA A 200 13.46 12.90 4.50
N SER A 201 14.15 11.76 4.48
CA SER A 201 15.38 11.58 3.69
C SER A 201 15.13 11.74 2.18
N ARG A 202 14.00 11.21 1.68
CA ARG A 202 13.67 11.26 0.24
C ARG A 202 13.15 12.63 -0.16
N THR A 203 12.34 13.25 0.69
CA THR A 203 11.82 14.59 0.44
C THR A 203 12.93 15.63 0.48
N ARG A 204 13.92 15.49 1.37
CA ARG A 204 15.13 16.34 1.41
C ARG A 204 15.88 16.32 0.09
N LEU A 205 16.14 15.13 -0.44
CA LEU A 205 16.81 14.96 -1.74
C LEU A 205 15.99 15.59 -2.88
N ALA A 206 14.68 15.37 -2.86
CA ALA A 206 13.77 15.93 -3.85
C ALA A 206 13.68 17.47 -3.80
N LEU A 207 13.68 18.07 -2.61
CA LEU A 207 13.64 19.53 -2.42
C LEU A 207 14.90 20.23 -2.95
N ARG A 208 16.05 19.55 -2.87
CA ARG A 208 17.34 20.02 -3.41
C ARG A 208 17.48 19.79 -4.92
N GLY A 209 16.58 19.02 -5.51
CA GLY A 209 16.55 18.77 -6.96
C GLY A 209 15.73 19.80 -7.71
N ASP A 210 15.63 19.58 -9.03
CA ASP A 210 14.91 20.47 -9.93
C ASP A 210 13.39 20.23 -9.94
N PRO A 211 12.60 21.26 -10.31
CA PRO A 211 11.22 21.07 -10.71
C PRO A 211 11.10 20.02 -11.83
N PRO A 212 10.03 19.21 -11.85
CA PRO A 212 8.78 19.41 -11.11
C PRO A 212 8.75 18.75 -9.73
N VAL A 213 9.75 17.94 -9.38
CA VAL A 213 9.70 17.12 -8.16
C VAL A 213 9.81 17.97 -6.91
N SER A 214 10.73 18.95 -6.88
CA SER A 214 10.85 19.86 -5.75
C SER A 214 9.57 20.66 -5.50
N THR A 215 8.93 21.18 -6.56
CA THR A 215 7.63 21.87 -6.46
C THR A 215 6.52 20.96 -5.91
N LEU A 216 6.42 19.72 -6.39
CA LEU A 216 5.43 18.75 -5.88
C LEU A 216 5.68 18.38 -4.41
N VAL A 217 6.94 18.33 -3.96
CA VAL A 217 7.25 18.08 -2.55
C VAL A 217 6.91 19.28 -1.68
N ARG A 218 7.25 20.51 -2.11
CA ARG A 218 6.82 21.74 -1.41
C ARG A 218 5.29 21.79 -1.27
N TYR A 219 4.58 21.51 -2.36
CA TYR A 219 3.12 21.43 -2.36
C TYR A 219 2.59 20.36 -1.39
N ARG A 220 3.20 19.16 -1.35
CA ARG A 220 2.81 18.12 -0.37
C ARG A 220 2.93 18.63 1.06
N TYR A 221 4.05 19.24 1.43
CA TYR A 221 4.24 19.76 2.79
C TYR A 221 3.27 20.89 3.12
N ALA A 222 3.00 21.80 2.19
CA ALA A 222 2.00 22.84 2.37
C ALA A 222 0.61 22.25 2.66
N ARG A 223 0.20 21.20 1.93
CA ARG A 223 -1.09 20.52 2.14
C ARG A 223 -1.16 19.77 3.48
N LEU A 224 -0.06 19.13 3.91
CA LEU A 224 0.01 18.51 5.24
C LEU A 224 -0.07 19.55 6.37
N ALA A 225 0.67 20.65 6.21
CA ALA A 225 0.68 21.78 7.14
C ALA A 225 -0.70 22.43 7.27
N GLU A 226 -1.40 22.63 6.16
CA GLU A 226 -2.77 23.14 6.13
C GLU A 226 -3.75 22.19 6.85
N ALA A 227 -3.67 20.88 6.58
CA ALA A 227 -4.53 19.88 7.22
C ALA A 227 -4.33 19.79 8.74
N LEU A 228 -3.09 20.03 9.21
CA LEU A 228 -2.72 20.00 10.62
C LEU A 228 -2.66 21.38 11.28
N ASN A 229 -2.99 22.44 10.55
CA ASN A 229 -2.94 23.83 10.99
C ASN A 229 -1.60 24.21 11.66
N VAL A 230 -0.48 23.86 11.02
CA VAL A 230 0.89 24.12 11.51
C VAL A 230 1.74 24.73 10.40
N SER A 231 2.73 25.56 10.74
CA SER A 231 3.65 26.12 9.74
C SER A 231 4.93 25.29 9.58
N VAL A 232 5.24 24.95 8.33
CA VAL A 232 6.47 24.28 7.90
C VAL A 232 7.21 25.04 6.81
N GLU A 233 6.83 26.29 6.53
CA GLU A 233 7.38 27.07 5.41
C GLU A 233 8.90 27.25 5.52
N ASP A 234 9.38 27.75 6.67
CA ASP A 234 10.81 27.97 6.92
C ASP A 234 11.65 26.68 6.76
N PRO A 235 11.35 25.56 7.48
CA PRO A 235 12.16 24.35 7.31
C PRO A 235 12.08 23.79 5.89
N ILE A 236 10.96 23.96 5.16
CA ILE A 236 10.86 23.52 3.76
C ILE A 236 11.61 24.45 2.80
N ALA A 237 11.75 25.74 3.10
CA ALA A 237 12.62 26.65 2.35
C ALA A 237 14.08 26.18 2.41
N ASP A 238 14.54 25.76 3.60
CA ASP A 238 15.91 25.29 3.86
C ASP A 238 16.13 23.79 3.55
N ALA A 239 15.09 23.10 3.09
CA ALA A 239 15.08 21.64 2.90
C ALA A 239 15.43 20.84 4.17
N ASP A 240 15.06 21.38 5.34
CA ASP A 240 15.13 20.72 6.65
C ASP A 240 13.87 19.91 6.93
N THR A 241 13.75 18.77 6.24
CA THR A 241 12.57 17.92 6.30
C THR A 241 12.41 17.18 7.62
N ASP A 242 13.48 17.02 8.40
CA ASP A 242 13.42 16.42 9.72
C ASP A 242 12.65 17.35 10.68
N ILE A 243 12.98 18.65 10.68
CA ILE A 243 12.25 19.67 11.46
C ILE A 243 10.81 19.84 10.95
N ALA A 244 10.61 19.84 9.63
CA ALA A 244 9.26 19.91 9.07
C ALA A 244 8.40 18.69 9.50
N ASN A 245 8.96 17.48 9.43
CA ASN A 245 8.27 16.25 9.83
C ASN A 245 7.99 16.24 11.34
N GLN A 246 8.94 16.68 12.17
CA GLN A 246 8.74 16.81 13.61
C GLN A 246 7.54 17.71 13.92
N ARG A 247 7.46 18.91 13.31
CA ARG A 247 6.34 19.83 13.52
C ARG A 247 4.99 19.23 13.10
N LEU A 248 4.95 18.50 11.99
CA LEU A 248 3.74 17.80 11.54
C LEU A 248 3.36 16.67 12.50
N ALA A 249 4.33 15.91 12.99
CA ALA A 249 4.11 14.82 13.93
C ALA A 249 3.59 15.34 15.27
N ASP A 250 4.21 16.38 15.81
CA ASP A 250 3.80 17.03 17.06
C ASP A 250 2.37 17.60 16.95
N ALA A 251 1.99 18.12 15.77
CA ALA A 251 0.63 18.60 15.51
C ALA A 251 -0.40 17.46 15.37
N LEU A 252 0.02 16.29 14.88
CA LEU A 252 -0.85 15.12 14.71
C LEU A 252 -1.04 14.33 16.01
N ALA A 253 -0.03 14.28 16.88
CA ALA A 253 0.00 13.44 18.08
C ALA A 253 -1.21 13.62 19.02
N PRO A 254 -1.70 14.84 19.34
CA PRO A 254 -2.85 15.00 20.24
C PRO A 254 -4.14 14.34 19.72
N ARG A 255 -4.36 14.36 18.40
CA ARG A 255 -5.52 13.69 17.79
C ARG A 255 -5.35 12.17 17.88
N VAL A 256 -4.15 11.65 17.60
CA VAL A 256 -3.83 10.22 17.75
C VAL A 256 -4.05 9.77 19.19
N GLU A 257 -3.54 10.52 20.16
CA GLU A 257 -3.66 10.21 21.58
C GLU A 257 -5.13 10.16 22.03
N SER A 258 -5.93 11.15 21.62
CA SER A 258 -7.37 11.19 21.88
C SER A 258 -8.09 9.96 21.29
N ASP A 259 -7.78 9.60 20.05
CA ASP A 259 -8.41 8.46 19.36
C ASP A 259 -8.02 7.12 20.00
N LEU A 260 -6.75 6.95 20.41
CA LEU A 260 -6.28 5.75 21.07
C LEU A 260 -6.90 5.60 22.47
N ARG A 261 -6.95 6.67 23.26
CA ARG A 261 -7.58 6.65 24.60
C ARG A 261 -9.09 6.39 24.55
N ALA A 262 -9.76 6.88 23.51
CA ALA A 262 -11.20 6.66 23.36
C ALA A 262 -11.54 5.21 22.99
N ARG A 263 -10.59 4.48 22.37
CA ARG A 263 -10.84 3.14 21.81
C ARG A 263 -10.29 2.01 22.66
N TYR A 264 -9.19 2.22 23.37
CA TYR A 264 -8.47 1.15 24.07
C TYR A 264 -8.40 1.43 25.56
N ASP A 265 -8.56 0.36 26.35
CA ASP A 265 -8.47 0.43 27.81
C ASP A 265 -7.03 0.61 28.30
N SER A 266 -6.04 0.20 27.49
CA SER A 266 -4.62 0.29 27.83
C SER A 266 -3.74 0.68 26.64
N PRO A 267 -2.56 1.31 26.89
CA PRO A 267 -1.56 1.57 25.85
C PRO A 267 -1.03 0.30 25.17
N ALA A 268 -0.96 -0.82 25.89
CA ALA A 268 -0.52 -2.10 25.32
C ALA A 268 -1.53 -2.62 24.28
N ASP A 269 -2.83 -2.54 24.56
CA ASP A 269 -3.88 -2.91 23.60
C ASP A 269 -3.87 -1.99 22.38
N ALA A 270 -3.65 -0.70 22.60
CA ALA A 270 -3.50 0.27 21.52
C ALA A 270 -2.28 -0.04 20.64
N ALA A 271 -1.12 -0.29 21.24
CA ALA A 271 0.11 -0.60 20.52
C ALA A 271 -0.02 -1.89 19.68
N ALA A 272 -0.73 -2.90 20.19
CA ALA A 272 -1.01 -4.13 19.45
C ALA A 272 -1.89 -3.91 18.19
N ALA A 273 -2.67 -2.83 18.16
CA ALA A 273 -3.53 -2.49 17.02
C ALA A 273 -2.87 -1.52 16.01
N VAL A 274 -1.66 -1.03 16.30
CA VAL A 274 -0.91 -0.14 15.41
C VAL A 274 -0.36 -0.91 14.21
N SER A 275 -0.61 -0.39 13.01
CA SER A 275 -0.23 -0.99 11.72
C SER A 275 0.41 0.00 10.76
N VAL A 276 1.11 1.03 11.27
CA VAL A 276 1.74 2.09 10.45
C VAL A 276 2.72 1.52 9.41
N SER A 277 3.44 0.46 9.78
CA SER A 277 4.48 -0.15 8.96
C SER A 277 3.96 -1.13 7.90
N GLU A 278 2.64 -1.25 7.69
CA GLU A 278 2.08 -2.25 6.79
C GLU A 278 0.88 -1.75 5.96
N VAL A 279 0.79 -2.24 4.72
CA VAL A 279 -0.41 -2.14 3.89
C VAL A 279 -1.08 -3.51 3.88
N ARG A 280 -2.37 -3.54 4.22
CA ARG A 280 -3.21 -4.74 4.13
C ARG A 280 -3.90 -4.78 2.78
N ILE A 281 -3.70 -5.85 2.02
CA ILE A 281 -4.38 -6.11 0.76
C ILE A 281 -5.32 -7.29 0.97
N VAL A 282 -6.61 -7.06 0.81
CA VAL A 282 -7.65 -8.10 0.88
C VAL A 282 -8.12 -8.39 -0.53
N VAL A 283 -7.99 -9.65 -0.94
CA VAL A 283 -8.54 -10.19 -2.17
C VAL A 283 -9.85 -10.87 -1.81
N ARG A 284 -10.94 -10.53 -2.51
CA ARG A 284 -12.22 -11.22 -2.40
C ARG A 284 -12.65 -11.72 -3.76
N THR A 285 -13.11 -12.96 -3.82
CA THR A 285 -13.63 -13.58 -5.04
C THR A 285 -15.00 -14.17 -4.81
N TRP A 286 -15.84 -14.15 -5.84
CA TRP A 286 -17.17 -14.76 -5.82
C TRP A 286 -17.51 -15.34 -7.19
N GLY A 287 -18.38 -16.35 -7.20
CA GLY A 287 -19.01 -16.87 -8.41
C GLY A 287 -20.30 -16.13 -8.75
N ASP A 288 -20.80 -16.30 -9.97
CA ASP A 288 -22.19 -15.94 -10.30
C ASP A 288 -23.13 -17.02 -9.76
N GLU A 289 -24.19 -16.65 -9.01
CA GLU A 289 -25.17 -17.59 -8.43
C GLU A 289 -25.92 -18.44 -9.46
N SER A 290 -25.76 -18.21 -10.78
CA SER A 290 -26.46 -18.93 -11.84
C SER A 290 -25.95 -20.34 -12.16
N GLU A 291 -24.87 -20.83 -11.54
CA GLU A 291 -24.35 -22.19 -11.79
C GLU A 291 -24.76 -23.25 -10.74
N GLY A 292 -25.41 -22.85 -9.63
CA GLY A 292 -25.78 -23.76 -8.54
C GLY A 292 -27.19 -24.37 -8.62
N GLY A 293 -27.99 -23.99 -9.61
CA GLY A 293 -29.38 -24.44 -9.77
C GLY A 293 -29.57 -25.37 -10.97
N ARG A 294 -29.18 -26.64 -10.85
CA ARG A 294 -29.65 -27.72 -11.72
C ARG A 294 -30.00 -28.95 -10.90
#